data_AF-M3HXV3-F1
#
_entry.id   AF-M3HXV3-F1
#
_cell.length_a   1.000
_cell.length_b   1.000
_cell.length_c   1.000
_cell.angle_alpha   90.00
_cell.angle_beta   90.00
_cell.angle_gamma   90.00
#
_symmetry.space_group_name_H-M   'P 1'
#
loop_
_entity.id
_entity.type
_entity.pdbx_description
1 polymer ?
#
loop_
_entity_poly.entity_id
_entity_poly.type
_entity_poly.pdbx_seq_one_letter_code
_entity_poly.pdbx_strand_id
1 'polypeptide(L)' 'MRFFIIKIKLRFNFFIRFQVLLFKKVLFIICLLSAVSIFSSDLPDFQLKDQRNKVLNSKNLKGKMVFF' A
#
# COMPACT_ATOMS: atom_id res chain seq x y z
N MET A 1 -25.51 -16.06 39.49
CA MET A 1 -24.19 -16.50 38.99
C MET A 1 -24.19 -16.86 37.49
N ARG A 2 -24.99 -17.80 36.99
CA ARG A 2 -24.99 -18.23 35.57
C ARG A 2 -25.22 -17.11 34.53
N PHE A 3 -26.15 -16.19 34.78
CA PHE A 3 -26.44 -15.07 33.87
C PHE A 3 -25.25 -14.11 33.68
N PHE A 4 -24.46 -13.90 34.75
CA PHE A 4 -23.31 -13.02 34.73
C PHE A 4 -22.18 -13.58 33.86
N ILE A 5 -21.98 -14.91 33.91
CA ILE A 5 -21.00 -15.64 33.10
C ILE A 5 -21.33 -15.55 31.61
N ILE A 6 -22.61 -15.70 31.25
CA ILE A 6 -23.07 -15.59 29.85
C ILE A 6 -22.82 -14.18 29.31
N LYS A 7 -23.13 -13.14 30.10
CA LYS A 7 -22.92 -11.74 29.71
C LYS A 7 -21.44 -11.42 29.49
N ILE A 8 -20.54 -11.93 30.32
CA ILE A 8 -19.09 -11.78 30.15
C ILE A 8 -18.62 -12.48 28.88
N LYS A 9 -19.07 -13.72 28.63
CA LYS A 9 -18.69 -14.49 27.44
C LYS A 9 -19.14 -13.82 26.14
N LEU A 10 -20.34 -13.23 26.13
CA LEU A 10 -20.86 -12.49 24.98
C LEU A 10 -20.03 -11.22 24.70
N ARG A 11 -19.68 -10.47 25.75
CA ARG A 11 -18.88 -9.25 25.66
C ARG A 11 -17.45 -9.54 25.19
N PHE A 12 -16.88 -10.65 25.64
CA PHE A 12 -15.55 -11.11 25.20
C PHE A 12 -15.55 -11.51 23.72
N ASN A 13 -16.58 -12.25 23.28
CA ASN A 13 -16.71 -12.64 21.87
C ASN A 13 -16.92 -11.43 20.94
N PHE A 14 -17.69 -10.43 21.39
CA PHE A 14 -17.85 -9.16 20.69
C PHE A 14 -16.53 -8.39 20.61
N PHE A 15 -15.77 -8.34 21.71
CA PHE A 15 -14.46 -7.68 21.76
C PHE A 15 -13.45 -8.32 20.80
N ILE A 16 -13.41 -9.65 20.74
CA ILE A 16 -12.53 -10.39 19.79
C ILE A 16 -12.91 -10.05 18.35
N ARG A 17 -14.20 -10.05 18.00
CA ARG A 17 -14.65 -9.69 16.64
C ARG A 17 -14.24 -8.27 16.26
N PHE A 18 -14.36 -7.33 17.20
CA PHE A 18 -13.97 -5.93 16.99
C PHE A 18 -12.46 -5.78 16.76
N GLN A 19 -11.64 -6.44 17.57
CA GLN A 19 -10.18 -6.50 17.41
C GLN A 19 -9.78 -7.06 16.04
N VAL A 20 -10.39 -8.18 15.60
CA VAL A 20 -10.12 -8.79 14.29
C VAL A 20 -10.51 -7.85 13.14
N LEU A 21 -11.62 -7.13 13.26
CA LEU A 21 -12.05 -6.13 12.28
C LEU A 21 -11.06 -4.96 12.19
N LEU A 22 -10.61 -4.43 13.33
CA LEU A 22 -9.60 -3.38 13.36
C LEU A 22 -8.28 -3.83 12.75
N PHE A 23 -7.80 -5.02 13.13
CA PHE A 23 -6.56 -5.58 12.61
C PHE A 23 -6.59 -5.73 11.08
N LYS A 24 -7.70 -6.25 10.52
CA LYS A 24 -7.88 -6.33 9.06
C LYS A 24 -7.82 -4.96 8.38
N LYS A 25 -8.42 -3.93 8.97
CA LYS A 25 -8.37 -2.56 8.41
C LYS A 25 -6.95 -1.99 8.43
N VAL A 26 -6.22 -2.17 9.51
CA VAL A 26 -4.83 -1.71 9.62
C VAL A 26 -3.94 -2.41 8.58
N LEU A 27 -4.05 -3.75 8.47
CA LEU A 27 -3.34 -4.51 7.43
C LEU A 27 -3.66 -4.01 6.02
N PHE A 28 -4.93 -3.76 5.73
CA PHE A 28 -5.35 -3.24 4.42
C PHE A 28 -4.70 -1.90 4.11
N ILE A 29 -4.68 -0.96 5.07
CA ILE A 29 -4.04 0.35 4.88
C ILE A 29 -2.54 0.21 4.63
N ILE A 30 -1.86 -0.67 5.38
CA ILE A 30 -0.42 -0.91 5.19
C ILE A 30 -0.14 -1.47 3.79
N CYS A 31 -0.91 -2.46 3.34
CA CYS A 31 -0.78 -3.01 1.98
C CYS A 31 -1.06 -1.97 0.90
N LEU A 32 -2.02 -1.07 1.13
CA LEU A 32 -2.36 -0.02 0.19
C LEU A 32 -1.24 1.04 0.12
N LEU A 33 -0.66 1.43 1.26
CA LEU A 33 0.49 2.33 1.32
C LEU A 33 1.73 1.73 0.65
N SER A 34 2.01 0.44 0.89
CA SER A 34 3.16 -0.23 0.29
C SER A 34 3.00 -0.37 -1.22
N ALA A 35 1.80 -0.67 -1.70
CA ALA A 35 1.52 -0.70 -3.14
C ALA A 35 1.75 0.68 -3.80
N VAL A 36 1.28 1.77 -3.19
CA VAL A 36 1.51 3.13 -3.71
C VAL A 36 3.00 3.48 -3.76
N SER A 37 3.80 3.04 -2.77
CA SER A 37 5.24 3.28 -2.74
C SER A 37 5.99 2.59 -3.89
N ILE A 38 5.54 1.43 -4.35
CA ILE A 38 6.19 0.69 -5.45
C ILE A 38 6.01 1.43 -6.78
N PHE A 39 4.90 2.16 -6.96
CA PHE A 39 4.64 2.93 -8.17
C PHE A 39 5.24 4.35 -8.14
N SER A 40 5.64 4.84 -6.95
CA SER A 40 6.18 6.20 -6.78
C SER A 40 7.71 6.25 -6.79
N SER A 41 8.42 5.13 -6.86
CA SER A 41 9.86 5.17 -7.06
C SER A 41 10.12 5.63 -8.49
N ASP A 42 10.62 6.86 -8.59
CA ASP A 42 11.17 7.50 -9.78
C ASP A 42 11.73 6.45 -10.77
N LEU A 43 11.39 6.59 -12.06
CA LEU A 43 11.93 5.73 -13.12
C LEU A 43 13.44 5.55 -12.87
N PRO A 44 13.97 4.31 -12.83
CA PRO A 44 15.38 4.08 -12.56
C PRO A 44 16.23 4.91 -13.52
N ASP A 45 17.38 5.40 -13.06
CA ASP A 45 18.25 6.19 -13.93
C ASP A 45 18.62 5.39 -15.18
N PHE A 46 18.16 5.87 -16.34
CA PHE A 46 18.38 5.21 -17.62
C PHE A 46 19.04 6.17 -18.60
N GLN A 47 19.91 5.62 -19.44
CA GLN A 47 20.43 6.27 -20.64
C GLN A 47 20.08 5.40 -21.84
N LEU A 48 19.14 5.87 -22.66
CA LEU A 48 18.74 5.21 -23.90
C LEU A 48 19.24 6.01 -25.09
N LYS A 49 19.61 5.33 -26.17
CA LYS A 49 19.89 5.97 -27.45
C LYS A 49 18.65 5.88 -28.33
N ASP A 50 18.19 7.03 -28.80
CA ASP A 50 17.16 7.14 -29.81
C ASP A 50 17.67 6.66 -31.18
N GLN A 51 16.79 6.40 -32.13
CA GLN A 51 17.11 6.01 -33.52
C GLN A 51 18.02 7.03 -34.22
N ARG A 52 17.98 8.29 -33.77
CA ARG A 52 18.84 9.39 -34.24
C ARG A 52 20.18 9.49 -33.51
N ASN A 53 20.57 8.46 -32.75
CA ASN A 53 21.76 8.43 -31.90
C ASN A 53 21.80 9.51 -30.80
N LYS A 54 20.65 10.13 -30.48
CA LYS A 54 20.53 11.08 -29.37
C LYS A 54 20.40 10.32 -28.05
N VAL A 55 21.13 10.77 -27.03
CA VAL A 55 21.06 10.19 -25.69
C VAL A 55 19.88 10.78 -24.92
N LEU A 56 18.92 9.94 -24.57
CA LEU A 56 17.80 10.24 -23.68
C LEU A 56 18.16 9.77 -22.27
N ASN A 57 18.03 10.67 -21.30
CA ASN A 57 18.33 10.41 -19.90
C ASN A 57 17.06 10.61 -19.06
N SER A 58 16.83 9.73 -18.06
CA SER A 58 15.80 9.89 -17.02
C SER A 58 15.74 11.32 -16.45
N LYS A 59 16.89 11.95 -16.23
CA LYS A 59 17.00 13.33 -15.69
C LYS A 59 16.38 14.39 -16.60
N ASN A 60 16.43 14.19 -17.92
CA ASN A 60 15.87 15.14 -18.90
C ASN A 60 14.35 14.97 -19.10
N LEU A 61 13.83 13.84 -18.62
CA LEU A 61 12.42 13.44 -18.69
C LEU A 61 11.70 13.56 -17.34
N LYS A 62 12.44 13.88 -16.25
CA LYS A 62 11.88 14.12 -14.92
C LYS A 62 10.83 15.24 -14.97
N GLY A 63 9.61 14.94 -14.50
CA GLY A 63 8.48 15.88 -14.51
C GLY A 63 7.72 15.97 -15.83
N LYS A 64 8.08 15.17 -16.85
CA LYS A 64 7.34 15.06 -18.11
C LYS A 64 6.63 13.71 -18.18
N MET A 65 5.39 13.71 -18.63
CA MET A 65 4.64 12.48 -18.89
C MET A 65 5.15 11.86 -20.20
N VAL A 66 5.72 10.66 -20.12
CA VAL A 66 6.24 9.91 -21.27
C VAL A 66 5.31 8.74 -21.55
N PHE A 67 4.85 8.61 -22.79
CA PHE A 67 4.08 7.46 -23.27
C PHE A 67 5.04 6.51 -24.00
N PHE A 68 5.06 5.24 -23.59
CA PHE A 68 5.76 4.15 -24.27
C PHE A 68 4.85 3.47 -25.27
#